data_AF-A0A2H5YZ03-F1
#
_entry.id   AF-A0A2H5YZ03-F1
#
_cell.length_a   1.000
_cell.length_b   1.000
_cell.length_c   1.000
_cell.angle_alpha   90.00
_cell.angle_beta   90.00
_cell.angle_gamma   90.00
#
_symmetry.space_group_name_H-M   'P 1'
#
loop_
_entity.id
_entity.type
_entity.pdbx_description
1 polymer ?
#
loop_
_entity_poly.entity_id
_entity_poly.type
_entity_poly.pdbx_seq_one_letter_code
_entity_poly.pdbx_strand_id
1 'polypeptide(L)'
;MHNLRSQHGYPVPLTVFPGLFLLLALLRWRDQRARLVFLMACFPQRLWFYDQLPLWLVARNWQESLLLTVASWIGYWGWRLTAESPVWNGSNPADAPVWVVTFIYLVALGIVLRPSLRRGWKVLRARLQPRPAVTESRVLPRAGR
;
A
#
# COMPACT_ATOMS: atom_id res chain seq x y z
N MET A 1 9.77 27.32 -27.81
CA MET A 1 10.21 25.91 -27.66
C MET A 1 10.75 25.73 -26.24
N HIS A 2 9.96 25.14 -25.34
CA HIS A 2 10.34 24.92 -23.94
C HIS A 2 11.39 23.80 -23.89
N ASN A 3 12.55 24.07 -23.27
CA ASN A 3 13.73 23.21 -23.33
C ASN A 3 13.51 21.95 -22.47
N LEU A 4 13.51 20.75 -23.07
CA LEU A 4 13.32 19.47 -22.35
C LEU A 4 14.42 19.19 -21.30
N ARG A 5 15.51 19.97 -21.31
CA ARG A 5 16.63 19.88 -20.36
C ARG A 5 16.30 20.40 -18.96
N SER A 6 15.22 21.16 -18.77
CA SER A 6 14.79 21.65 -17.44
C SER A 6 13.80 20.73 -16.73
N GLN A 7 13.40 19.60 -17.33
CA GLN A 7 12.60 18.61 -16.63
C GLN A 7 13.47 17.96 -15.55
N HIS A 8 13.19 18.36 -14.32
CA HIS A 8 13.76 17.84 -13.09
C HIS A 8 13.64 16.30 -13.09
N GLY A 9 14.63 15.64 -12.47
CA GLY A 9 14.96 14.22 -12.63
C GLY A 9 13.82 13.21 -12.56
N TYR A 10 14.12 11.95 -12.86
CA TYR A 10 13.20 10.83 -12.71
C TYR A 10 13.30 10.31 -11.26
N PRO A 11 12.47 10.78 -10.32
CA PRO A 11 12.56 10.34 -8.93
C PRO A 11 12.33 8.84 -8.82
N VAL A 12 13.01 8.23 -7.86
CA VAL A 12 12.74 6.86 -7.44
C VAL A 12 11.57 6.91 -6.45
N PRO A 13 10.51 6.10 -6.61
CA PRO A 13 9.36 6.14 -5.71
C PRO A 13 9.73 5.97 -4.22
N LEU A 14 10.80 5.22 -3.90
CA LEU A 14 11.32 5.07 -2.54
C LEU A 14 11.79 6.39 -1.90
N THR A 15 12.34 7.32 -2.68
CA THR A 15 12.89 8.59 -2.17
C THR A 15 11.84 9.68 -2.01
N VAL A 16 10.65 9.48 -2.58
CA VAL A 16 9.54 10.43 -2.51
C VAL A 16 8.71 10.09 -1.28
N PHE A 17 8.63 10.96 -0.27
CA PHE A 17 7.78 10.70 0.89
C PHE A 17 6.31 10.51 0.47
N PRO A 18 5.58 9.46 0.93
CA PRO A 18 5.90 8.48 1.98
C PRO A 18 6.50 7.13 1.48
N GLY A 19 7.31 7.16 0.44
CA GLY A 19 7.85 6.03 -0.32
C GLY A 19 8.74 5.05 0.44
N LEU A 20 9.34 5.47 1.56
CA LEU A 20 10.15 4.58 2.41
C LEU A 20 9.33 3.36 2.90
N PHE A 21 8.01 3.51 3.08
CA PHE A 21 7.15 2.40 3.47
C PHE A 21 7.05 1.29 2.42
N LEU A 22 7.43 1.56 1.17
CA LEU A 22 7.46 0.55 0.11
C LEU A 22 8.49 -0.56 0.38
N LEU A 23 9.48 -0.30 1.25
CA LEU A 23 10.38 -1.34 1.75
C LEU A 23 9.64 -2.47 2.50
N LEU A 24 8.45 -2.20 3.04
CA LEU A 24 7.64 -3.23 3.69
C LEU A 24 7.21 -4.34 2.72
N ALA A 25 7.28 -4.12 1.41
CA ALA A 25 7.09 -5.17 0.41
C ALA A 25 8.10 -6.32 0.57
N LEU A 26 9.31 -6.04 1.07
CA LEU A 26 10.35 -7.05 1.34
C LEU A 26 9.90 -8.10 2.37
N LEU A 27 9.00 -7.74 3.30
CA LEU A 27 8.42 -8.70 4.25
C LEU A 27 7.68 -9.86 3.56
N ARG A 28 7.31 -9.69 2.29
CA ARG A 28 6.65 -10.69 1.46
C ARG A 28 7.44 -11.01 0.19
N TRP A 29 8.77 -10.99 0.22
CA TRP A 29 9.61 -11.22 -0.97
C TRP A 29 9.27 -12.48 -1.79
N ARG A 30 8.79 -13.55 -1.14
CA ARG A 30 8.37 -14.78 -1.84
C ARG A 30 7.14 -14.56 -2.75
N ASP A 31 6.32 -13.56 -2.48
CA ASP A 31 5.14 -13.19 -3.26
C ASP A 31 5.55 -12.40 -4.51
N GLN A 32 5.15 -12.86 -5.70
CA GLN A 32 5.46 -12.17 -6.97
C GLN A 32 4.92 -10.74 -7.00
N ARG A 33 3.77 -10.49 -6.35
CA ARG A 33 3.14 -9.16 -6.29
C ARG A 33 3.95 -8.19 -5.45
N ALA A 34 4.53 -8.67 -4.35
CA ALA A 34 5.38 -7.87 -3.50
C ALA A 34 6.68 -7.48 -4.22
N ARG A 35 7.26 -8.42 -4.98
CA ARG A 35 8.40 -8.15 -5.84
C ARG A 35 8.08 -7.10 -6.90
N LEU A 36 6.92 -7.19 -7.55
CA LEU A 36 6.50 -6.18 -8.53
C LEU A 36 6.43 -4.77 -7.91
N VAL A 37 5.77 -4.62 -6.75
CA VAL A 37 5.68 -3.33 -6.05
C VAL A 37 7.08 -2.81 -5.69
N PHE A 38 7.92 -3.65 -5.10
CA PHE A 38 9.27 -3.26 -4.69
C PHE A 38 10.15 -2.88 -5.89
N LEU A 39 10.14 -3.68 -6.96
CA LEU A 39 10.92 -3.40 -8.16
C LEU A 39 10.50 -2.08 -8.78
N MET A 40 9.19 -1.87 -9.00
CA MET A 40 8.67 -0.59 -9.48
C MET A 40 9.10 0.56 -8.56
N ALA A 41 9.11 0.35 -7.24
CA ALA A 41 9.53 1.37 -6.28
C ALA A 41 11.03 1.72 -6.33
N CYS A 42 11.88 0.83 -6.84
CA CYS A 42 13.32 1.02 -6.97
C CYS A 42 13.74 1.69 -8.28
N PHE A 43 12.93 1.59 -9.34
CA PHE A 43 13.28 2.16 -10.64
C PHE A 43 12.95 3.67 -10.69
N PRO A 44 13.85 4.51 -11.24
CA PRO A 44 13.54 5.90 -11.50
C PRO A 44 12.47 6.00 -12.59
N GLN A 45 11.37 6.68 -12.29
CA GLN A 45 10.22 6.83 -13.19
C GLN A 45 9.82 8.30 -13.27
N ARG A 46 8.99 8.66 -14.26
CA ARG A 46 8.40 10.02 -14.30
C ARG A 46 7.40 10.24 -13.17
N LEU A 47 6.91 9.15 -12.57
CA LEU A 47 5.87 9.17 -11.53
C LEU A 47 4.62 9.92 -12.00
N TRP A 48 4.26 9.74 -13.27
CA TRP A 48 2.94 10.09 -13.77
C TRP A 48 1.95 8.96 -13.50
N PHE A 49 0.67 9.30 -13.40
CA PHE A 49 -0.40 8.34 -13.09
C PHE A 49 -0.44 7.15 -14.06
N TYR A 50 -0.12 7.38 -15.34
CA TYR A 50 -0.15 6.35 -16.38
C TYR A 50 1.03 5.35 -16.29
N ASP A 51 2.20 5.78 -15.81
CA ASP A 51 3.38 4.91 -15.74
C ASP A 51 3.19 3.75 -14.74
N GLN A 52 2.19 3.87 -13.88
CA GLN A 52 1.92 2.96 -12.76
C GLN A 52 0.93 1.84 -13.10
N LEU A 53 0.47 1.76 -14.35
CA LEU A 53 -0.45 0.71 -14.80
C LEU A 53 0.03 -0.72 -14.48
N PRO A 54 1.33 -1.07 -14.53
CA PRO A 54 1.78 -2.40 -14.11
C PRO A 54 1.38 -2.75 -12.68
N LEU A 55 1.19 -1.78 -11.77
CA LEU A 55 0.74 -2.04 -10.40
C LEU A 55 -0.69 -2.59 -10.32
N TRP A 56 -1.52 -2.47 -11.36
CA TRP A 56 -2.82 -3.14 -11.40
C TRP A 56 -2.70 -4.67 -11.48
N LEU A 57 -1.57 -5.20 -11.94
CA LEU A 57 -1.28 -6.65 -11.90
C LEU A 57 -1.14 -7.18 -10.46
N VAL A 58 -1.03 -6.28 -9.49
CA VAL A 58 -1.16 -6.66 -8.10
C VAL A 58 -2.59 -7.15 -7.84
N ALA A 59 -3.66 -6.56 -8.35
CA ALA A 59 -5.02 -6.96 -7.98
C ALA A 59 -5.35 -8.43 -8.31
N ARG A 60 -5.91 -9.19 -7.35
CA ARG A 60 -6.34 -10.59 -7.56
C ARG A 60 -7.83 -10.74 -7.86
N ASN A 61 -8.61 -9.71 -7.59
CA ASN A 61 -10.06 -9.70 -7.76
C ASN A 61 -10.51 -8.30 -8.18
N TRP A 62 -11.74 -8.22 -8.69
CA TRP A 62 -12.31 -6.96 -9.19
C TRP A 62 -12.36 -5.88 -8.11
N GLN A 63 -12.56 -6.25 -6.83
CA GLN A 63 -12.61 -5.29 -5.71
C GLN A 63 -11.25 -4.63 -5.47
N GLU A 64 -10.16 -5.39 -5.52
CA GLU A 64 -8.79 -4.87 -5.41
C GLU A 64 -8.44 -3.96 -6.60
N SER A 65 -8.89 -4.33 -7.81
CA SER A 65 -8.71 -3.51 -9.00
C SER A 65 -9.51 -2.21 -8.91
N LEU A 66 -10.77 -2.28 -8.48
CA LEU A 66 -11.62 -1.10 -8.29
C LEU A 66 -11.05 -0.19 -7.21
N LEU A 67 -10.51 -0.75 -6.12
CA LEU A 67 -9.85 0.02 -5.08
C LEU A 67 -8.65 0.81 -5.63
N LEU A 68 -7.79 0.17 -6.43
CA LEU A 68 -6.67 0.87 -7.09
C LEU A 68 -7.16 1.94 -8.05
N THR A 69 -8.19 1.65 -8.85
CA THR A 69 -8.78 2.63 -9.78
C THR A 69 -9.33 3.84 -9.04
N VAL A 70 -10.20 3.63 -8.05
CA VAL A 70 -10.79 4.73 -7.26
C VAL A 70 -9.71 5.52 -6.54
N ALA A 71 -8.74 4.84 -5.91
CA ALA A 71 -7.64 5.52 -5.23
C ALA A 71 -6.79 6.36 -6.20
N SER A 72 -6.47 5.83 -7.39
CA SER A 72 -5.73 6.59 -8.41
C SER A 72 -6.46 7.86 -8.87
N TRP A 73 -7.78 7.79 -9.02
CA TRP A 73 -8.61 8.95 -9.36
C TRP A 73 -8.67 9.96 -8.21
N ILE A 74 -8.77 9.51 -6.96
CA ILE A 74 -8.68 10.40 -5.79
C ILE A 74 -7.32 11.09 -5.77
N GLY A 75 -6.23 10.37 -6.03
CA GLY A 75 -4.90 10.96 -6.12
C GLY A 75 -4.78 11.98 -7.25
N TYR A 76 -5.36 11.67 -8.42
CA TYR A 76 -5.37 12.56 -9.58
C TYR A 76 -6.16 13.84 -9.31
N TRP A 77 -7.38 13.72 -8.79
CA TRP A 77 -8.19 14.89 -8.44
C TRP A 77 -7.61 15.65 -7.26
N GLY A 78 -7.05 14.97 -6.26
CA GLY A 78 -6.33 15.59 -5.14
C GLY A 78 -5.19 16.46 -5.63
N TRP A 79 -4.33 15.92 -6.51
CA TRP A 79 -3.27 16.69 -7.17
C TRP A 79 -3.83 17.87 -7.99
N ARG A 80 -4.90 17.65 -8.77
CA ARG A 80 -5.48 18.71 -9.63
C ARG A 80 -6.14 19.84 -8.84
N LEU A 81 -6.69 19.56 -7.66
CA LEU A 81 -7.38 20.54 -6.83
C LEU A 81 -6.45 21.26 -5.85
N THR A 82 -5.31 20.66 -5.50
CA THR A 82 -4.34 21.23 -4.56
C THR A 82 -3.14 21.88 -5.24
N ALA A 83 -2.98 21.71 -6.55
CA ALA A 83 -1.95 22.40 -7.30
C ALA A 83 -2.15 23.92 -7.20
N GLU A 84 -1.15 24.62 -6.69
CA GLU A 84 -1.16 26.08 -6.50
C GLU A 84 -1.23 26.87 -7.83
N SER A 85 -1.12 26.18 -8.96
CA SER A 85 -1.22 26.77 -10.30
C SER A 85 -2.64 26.66 -10.87
N PRO A 86 -3.14 27.69 -11.58
CA PRO A 86 -4.46 27.66 -12.20
C PRO A 86 -4.66 26.39 -13.04
N VAL A 87 -5.85 25.80 -12.93
CA VAL A 87 -6.29 24.53 -13.57
C VAL A 87 -5.88 24.39 -15.05
N TRP A 88 -5.65 25.51 -15.73
CA TRP A 88 -5.35 25.64 -17.16
C TRP A 88 -3.86 25.85 -17.51
N ASN A 89 -2.98 26.21 -16.56
CA ASN A 89 -1.54 26.43 -16.80
C ASN A 89 -0.65 25.20 -16.55
N GLY A 90 -1.27 24.04 -16.32
CA GLY A 90 -0.57 22.81 -15.97
C GLY A 90 -0.23 22.80 -14.49
N SER A 91 -0.79 21.83 -13.76
CA SER A 91 -0.35 21.53 -12.40
C SER A 91 1.15 21.19 -12.43
N ASN A 92 1.93 21.76 -11.50
CA ASN A 92 3.38 21.58 -11.47
C ASN A 92 3.70 20.06 -11.46
N PRO A 93 4.39 19.54 -12.49
CA PRO A 93 4.72 18.12 -12.56
C PRO A 93 5.53 17.61 -11.36
N ALA A 94 6.21 18.52 -10.64
CA ALA A 94 7.01 18.18 -9.47
C ALA A 94 6.18 17.66 -8.28
N ASP A 95 4.88 17.96 -8.20
CA ASP A 95 4.05 17.61 -7.05
C ASP A 95 3.29 16.29 -7.25
N ALA A 96 3.14 15.84 -8.50
CA ALA A 96 2.47 14.57 -8.83
C ALA A 96 3.08 13.32 -8.13
N PRO A 97 4.41 13.20 -7.95
CA PRO A 97 5.03 12.06 -7.28
C PRO A 97 4.44 11.68 -5.93
N VAL A 98 4.18 12.66 -5.05
CA VAL A 98 3.65 12.39 -3.70
C VAL A 98 2.26 11.77 -3.78
N TRP A 99 1.42 12.27 -4.68
CA TRP A 99 0.07 11.74 -4.90
C TRP A 99 0.10 10.33 -5.50
N VAL A 100 0.98 10.08 -6.47
CA VAL A 100 1.15 8.76 -7.07
C VAL A 100 1.66 7.74 -6.05
N VAL A 101 2.67 8.11 -5.25
CA VAL A 101 3.20 7.21 -4.21
C VAL A 101 2.13 6.92 -3.16
N THR A 102 1.40 7.94 -2.71
CA THR A 102 0.41 7.79 -1.65
C THR A 102 -0.83 7.01 -2.09
N PHE A 103 -1.38 7.30 -3.27
CA PHE A 103 -2.67 6.74 -3.68
C PHE A 103 -2.56 5.52 -4.58
N ILE A 104 -1.42 5.28 -5.23
CA ILE A 104 -1.21 4.08 -6.06
C ILE A 104 -0.27 3.11 -5.34
N TYR A 105 0.96 3.53 -5.05
CA TYR A 105 1.97 2.62 -4.48
C TYR A 105 1.60 2.11 -3.07
N LEU A 106 1.19 3.00 -2.15
CA LEU A 106 0.81 2.55 -0.80
C LEU A 106 -0.46 1.70 -0.80
N VAL A 107 -1.41 1.97 -1.70
CA VAL A 107 -2.62 1.14 -1.82
C VAL A 107 -2.26 -0.24 -2.38
N ALA A 108 -1.41 -0.31 -3.40
CA ALA A 108 -0.89 -1.58 -3.92
C ALA A 108 -0.12 -2.35 -2.85
N LEU A 109 0.73 -1.68 -2.06
CA LEU A 109 1.43 -2.26 -0.92
C LEU A 109 0.45 -2.80 0.13
N GLY A 110 -0.58 -2.03 0.48
CA GLY A 110 -1.63 -2.42 1.42
C GLY A 110 -2.35 -3.69 0.97
N ILE A 111 -2.68 -3.80 -0.32
CA ILE A 111 -3.28 -4.99 -0.92
C ILE A 111 -2.36 -6.21 -0.77
N VAL A 112 -1.06 -6.06 -1.03
CA VAL A 112 -0.07 -7.15 -0.89
C VAL A 112 0.11 -7.59 0.56
N LEU A 113 0.15 -6.63 1.50
CA LEU A 113 0.40 -6.91 2.92
C LEU A 113 -0.85 -7.37 3.69
N ARG A 114 -2.06 -7.10 3.18
CA ARG A 114 -3.35 -7.43 3.83
C ARG A 114 -3.42 -8.86 4.41
N PRO A 115 -2.97 -9.93 3.72
CA PRO A 115 -3.02 -11.29 4.27
C PRO A 115 -2.07 -11.50 5.46
N SER A 116 -0.94 -10.78 5.50
CA SER A 116 0.02 -10.86 6.61
C SER A 116 -0.52 -10.12 7.84
N LEU A 117 -1.06 -8.91 7.68
CA LEU A 117 -1.70 -8.18 8.77
C LEU A 117 -2.86 -8.98 9.39
N ARG A 118 -3.70 -9.59 8.55
CA ARG A 118 -4.82 -10.43 9.03
C ARG A 118 -4.36 -11.64 9.84
N ARG A 119 -3.27 -12.30 9.44
CA ARG A 119 -2.70 -13.43 10.18
C ARG A 119 -2.10 -12.99 11.52
N GLY A 120 -1.28 -11.93 11.50
CA GLY A 120 -0.71 -11.36 12.74
C GLY A 120 -1.78 -10.93 13.73
N TRP A 121 -2.84 -10.26 13.25
CA TRP A 121 -3.96 -9.84 14.08
C TRP A 121 -4.71 -11.00 14.72
N LYS A 122 -4.94 -12.09 13.99
CA LYS A 122 -5.57 -13.30 14.56
C LYS A 122 -4.74 -13.91 15.68
N VAL A 123 -3.42 -13.99 15.49
CA VAL A 123 -2.50 -14.51 16.52
C VAL A 123 -2.48 -13.60 17.75
N LEU A 124 -2.37 -12.28 17.55
CA LEU A 124 -2.39 -11.31 18.64
C LEU A 124 -3.71 -11.36 19.41
N ARG A 125 -4.84 -11.40 18.71
CA ARG A 125 -6.18 -11.52 19.33
C ARG A 125 -6.33 -12.81 20.12
N ALA A 126 -5.78 -13.93 19.64
CA ALA A 126 -5.78 -15.19 20.38
C ALA A 126 -4.93 -15.11 21.67
N ARG A 127 -3.84 -14.33 21.67
CA ARG A 127 -3.01 -14.09 22.88
C ARG A 127 -3.68 -13.16 23.88
N LEU A 128 -4.49 -12.20 23.41
CA LEU A 128 -5.21 -11.25 24.24
C LEU A 128 -6.51 -11.82 24.83
N GLN A 129 -7.01 -12.94 24.32
CA GLN A 129 -8.14 -13.62 24.94
C GLN A 129 -7.71 -14.17 26.30
N PRO A 130 -8.30 -13.70 27.42
CA PRO A 130 -8.01 -14.28 28.72
C PRO A 130 -8.33 -15.78 28.65
N ARG A 131 -7.36 -16.62 29.03
CA ARG A 131 -7.61 -18.05 29.17
C ARG A 131 -8.78 -18.19 30.14
N PRO A 132 -9.87 -18.92 29.78
CA PRO A 132 -10.91 -19.20 30.74
C PRO A 132 -10.24 -19.85 31.95
N ALA A 133 -10.50 -19.32 33.14
CA ALA A 133 -10.05 -19.93 34.38
C ALA A 133 -10.48 -21.39 34.31
N VAL A 134 -9.51 -22.31 34.39
CA VAL A 134 -9.81 -23.73 34.50
C VAL A 134 -10.52 -23.86 35.84
N THR A 135 -11.85 -23.85 35.81
CA THR A 135 -12.65 -24.24 36.96
C THR A 135 -12.37 -25.72 37.15
N GLU A 136 -11.41 -26.04 38.01
CA GLU A 136 -11.19 -27.37 38.54
C GLU A 136 -12.44 -27.78 39.35
N SER A 137 -13.54 -28.09 38.69
CA SER A 137 -14.57 -28.95 39.27
C SER A 137 -14.11 -30.40 39.15
N ARG A 138 -13.01 -30.72 39.86
CA ARG A 138 -12.58 -32.11 40.02
C ARG A 138 -13.58 -32.80 40.93
N VAL A 139 -14.48 -33.52 40.27
CA VAL A 139 -15.36 -34.56 40.78
C VAL A 139 -14.66 -35.33 41.91
N LEU A 140 -15.16 -35.20 43.14
CA LEU A 140 -14.85 -36.14 44.22
C LEU A 140 -15.65 -37.43 43.98
N PRO A 141 -15.02 -38.61 44.04
CA PRO A 141 -15.71 -39.88 43.81
C PRO A 141 -16.75 -40.14 44.90
N ARG A 142 -17.93 -40.63 44.48
CA ARG A 142 -18.96 -41.20 45.35
C ARG A 142 -18.32 -42.24 46.28
N ALA A 143 -18.23 -41.93 47.58
CA ALA A 143 -18.00 -42.95 48.60
C ALA A 143 -19.31 -43.72 48.77
N GLY A 144 -19.38 -44.91 48.20
CA GLY A 144 -20.37 -45.90 48.56
C GLY A 144 -20.03 -46.51 49.91
N ARG A 145 -21.01 -46.56 50.81
CA ARG A 145 -21.33 -47.67 51.71
C ARG A 145 -22.72 -47.43 52.28
#